data_AF-A6MGZ9-F1
#
_entry.id   AF-A6MGZ9-F1
#
_cell.length_a   1.000
_cell.length_b   1.000
_cell.length_c   1.000
_cell.angle_alpha   90.00
_cell.angle_beta   90.00
_cell.angle_gamma   90.00
#
_symmetry.space_group_name_H-M   'P 1'
#
loop_
_entity.id
_entity.type
_entity.pdbx_description
1 polymer ?
#
loop_
_entity_poly.entity_id
_entity_poly.type
_entity_poly.pdbx_seq_one_letter_code
_entity_poly.pdbx_strand_id
1 'polypeptide(L)' 'PENFFLLRGNHECASINRIYGFYDECKRRFNVRLWKVFTDCFNCLPVSALIDEKILCMHGGLSPDLKNLDQIRNIARPVD' A
#
# COMPACT_ATOMS: atom_id res chain seq x y z
N PRO A 1 -18.45 2.76 0.26
CA PRO A 1 -17.05 2.43 0.66
C PRO A 1 -16.93 1.39 1.81
N GLU A 2 -18.03 0.81 2.31
CA GLU A 2 -18.00 -0.03 3.52
C GLU A 2 -17.88 -1.54 3.25
N ASN A 3 -17.86 -1.95 1.98
CA ASN A 3 -17.90 -3.37 1.60
C ASN A 3 -16.68 -3.83 0.80
N PHE A 4 -15.82 -2.90 0.36
CA PHE A 4 -14.63 -3.20 -0.44
C PHE A 4 -13.43 -2.46 0.13
N PHE A 5 -12.40 -3.22 0.49
CA PHE A 5 -11.22 -2.74 1.17
C PHE A 5 -9.97 -3.13 0.37
N LEU A 6 -9.03 -2.19 0.25
CA LEU A 6 -7.76 -2.38 -0.43
C LEU A 6 -6.62 -2.23 0.58
N LEU A 7 -5.69 -3.17 0.57
CA LEU A 7 -4.45 -3.10 1.34
C LEU A 7 -3.27 -2.81 0.41
N ARG A 8 -2.26 -2.14 0.95
CA ARG A 8 -1.00 -1.88 0.27
C ARG A 8 -0.20 -3.18 0.14
N GLY A 9 0.15 -3.57 -1.07
CA GLY A 9 1.15 -4.60 -1.33
C GLY A 9 2.54 -4.00 -1.54
N ASN A 10 3.52 -4.87 -1.81
CA ASN A 10 4.90 -4.45 -2.03
C ASN A 10 5.11 -3.74 -3.39
N HIS A 11 4.24 -4.00 -4.38
CA HIS A 11 4.28 -3.35 -5.69
C HIS A 11 3.63 -1.97 -5.67
N GLU A 12 2.82 -1.63 -4.67
CA GLU A 12 2.18 -0.32 -4.52
C GLU A 12 3.15 0.71 -3.90
N CYS A 13 4.38 0.78 -4.41
CA CYS A 13 5.37 1.81 -4.07
C CYS A 13 6.16 2.25 -5.30
N ALA A 14 6.66 3.50 -5.26
CA ALA A 14 7.27 4.15 -6.42
C ALA A 14 8.53 3.44 -6.93
N SER A 15 9.32 2.83 -6.05
CA SER A 15 10.56 2.13 -6.43
C SER A 15 10.26 0.84 -7.18
N ILE A 16 9.37 0.00 -6.64
CA ILE A 16 9.05 -1.31 -7.21
C ILE A 16 8.23 -1.16 -8.49
N ASN A 17 7.17 -0.34 -8.47
CA ASN A 17 6.31 -0.20 -9.66
C ASN A 17 7.04 0.45 -10.86
N ARG A 18 8.12 1.20 -10.60
CA ARG A 18 8.97 1.76 -11.64
C ARG A 18 9.86 0.70 -12.28
N ILE A 19 10.43 -0.20 -11.48
CA ILE A 19 11.28 -1.30 -11.98
C ILE A 19 10.44 -2.30 -12.80
N TYR A 20 9.22 -2.60 -12.34
CA TYR A 20 8.37 -3.63 -12.96
C TYR A 20 7.37 -3.10 -13.98
N GLY A 21 7.62 -1.90 -14.55
CA GLY A 21 6.96 -1.45 -15.77
C GLY A 21 5.63 -0.69 -15.61
N PHE A 22 5.08 -0.55 -14.40
CA PHE A 22 3.86 0.23 -14.19
C PHE A 22 4.07 1.73 -14.50
N TYR A 23 5.24 2.26 -14.18
CA TYR A 23 5.64 3.62 -14.57
C TYR A 23 5.62 3.79 -16.09
N ASP A 24 6.25 2.87 -16.82
CA ASP A 24 6.33 2.94 -18.28
C ASP A 24 4.96 2.73 -18.92
N GLU A 25 4.11 1.88 -18.33
CA GLU A 25 2.73 1.72 -18.77
C GLU A 25 1.94 3.03 -18.64
N CYS A 26 1.98 3.68 -17.48
CA CYS A 26 1.32 4.97 -17.26
C CYS A 26 1.83 6.04 -18.23
N LYS A 27 3.16 6.11 -18.41
CA LYS A 27 3.80 7.05 -19.33
C LYS A 27 3.39 6.82 -20.78
N ARG A 28 3.33 5.56 -21.23
CA ARG A 28 3.02 5.19 -22.62
C ARG A 28 1.55 5.33 -22.96
N ARG A 29 0.65 4.94 -22.05
CA ARG A 29 -0.80 4.94 -22.27
C ARG A 29 -1.47 6.26 -21.91
N PHE A 30 -0.87 7.01 -20.98
CA PHE A 30 -1.41 8.25 -20.45
C PHE A 30 -0.30 9.30 -20.30
N ASN A 31 0.12 9.60 -19.07
CA ASN A 31 1.18 10.54 -18.78
C ASN A 31 1.83 10.23 -17.42
N VAL A 32 3.00 10.83 -17.18
CA VAL A 32 3.74 10.68 -15.92
C VAL A 32 2.98 11.25 -14.71
N ARG A 33 2.08 12.23 -14.91
CA ARG A 33 1.27 12.79 -13.84
C ARG A 33 0.30 11.75 -13.26
N LEU A 34 -0.26 10.87 -14.10
CA LEU A 34 -1.13 9.79 -13.63
C LEU A 34 -0.38 8.81 -12.72
N TRP A 35 0.86 8.45 -13.06
CA TRP A 35 1.70 7.62 -12.19
C TRP A 35 1.93 8.27 -10.83
N LYS A 36 2.18 9.60 -10.79
CA LYS A 36 2.33 10.33 -9.51
C LYS A 36 1.05 10.26 -8.67
N VAL A 37 -0.12 10.44 -9.29
CA VAL A 37 -1.42 10.31 -8.59
C VAL A 37 -1.62 8.91 -8.03
N PHE A 38 -1.22 7.86 -8.76
CA PHE A 38 -1.24 6.49 -8.22
C PHE A 38 -0.29 6.33 -7.03
N THR A 39 0.93 6.87 -7.10
CA THR A 39 1.87 6.86 -5.97
C THR A 39 1.27 7.56 -4.74
N ASP A 40 0.69 8.76 -4.91
CA ASP A 40 0.04 9.50 -3.81
C ASP A 40 -1.11 8.69 -3.19
N CYS A 41 -1.90 8.00 -4.03
CA CYS A 41 -2.97 7.10 -3.60
C CYS A 41 -2.42 5.88 -2.84
N PHE A 42 -1.40 5.22 -3.39
CA PHE A 42 -0.77 4.06 -2.77
C PHE A 42 -0.14 4.38 -1.42
N ASN A 43 0.40 5.60 -1.27
CA ASN A 43 0.93 6.09 0.00
C ASN A 43 -0.17 6.28 1.06
N CYS A 44 -1.45 6.31 0.68
CA CYS A 44 -2.55 6.38 1.65
C CYS A 44 -3.10 4.98 2.02
N LEU A 45 -2.70 3.92 1.33
CA LEU A 45 -3.29 2.59 1.55
C LEU A 45 -2.93 2.01 2.93
N PRO A 46 -3.89 1.37 3.63
CA PRO A 46 -3.61 0.60 4.84
C PRO A 46 -2.66 -0.57 4.56
N VAL A 47 -1.77 -0.91 5.49
CA VAL A 47 -0.83 -2.04 5.33
C VAL A 47 -1.39 -3.36 5.87
N SER A 48 -2.45 -3.29 6.68
CA SER A 48 -3.14 -4.45 7.23
C SER A 48 -4.60 -4.15 7.54
N ALA A 49 -5.39 -5.19 7.75
CA ALA A 49 -6.74 -5.14 8.32
C ALA A 49 -6.87 -6.20 9.43
N LEU A 50 -7.68 -5.92 10.44
CA LEU A 50 -8.05 -6.88 11.47
C LEU A 50 -9.52 -7.27 11.25
N ILE A 51 -9.78 -8.52 10.93
CA ILE A 51 -11.11 -9.04 10.61
C ILE A 51 -11.69 -9.72 11.84
N ASP A 52 -12.89 -9.30 12.24
CA ASP A 52 -13.64 -9.83 13.39
C ASP A 52 -12.79 -9.88 14.68
N GLU A 53 -11.88 -8.90 14.86
CA GLU A 53 -10.91 -8.83 15.96
C GLU A 53 -10.03 -10.09 16.14
N LYS A 54 -9.94 -10.93 15.11
CA LYS A 54 -9.31 -12.27 15.18
C LYS A 54 -8.26 -12.51 14.14
N ILE A 55 -8.50 -12.08 12.90
CA ILE A 55 -7.64 -12.43 11.76
C ILE A 55 -6.92 -11.19 11.28
N LEU A 56 -5.60 -11.15 11.44
CA LEU A 56 -4.76 -10.10 10.87
C LEU A 56 -4.44 -10.43 9.40
N CYS A 57 -4.92 -9.60 8.49
CA CYS A 57 -4.67 -9.70 7.06
C CYS A 57 -3.63 -8.65 6.63
N MET A 58 -2.61 -9.06 5.89
CA MET A 58 -1.60 -8.18 5.31
C MET A 58 -0.95 -8.85 4.10
N HIS A 59 -0.28 -8.08 3.25
CA HIS A 59 0.30 -8.62 2.01
C HIS A 59 1.50 -9.56 2.26
N GLY A 60 2.45 -9.13 3.08
CA GLY A 60 3.69 -9.90 3.34
C GLY A 60 3.55 -10.82 4.54
N GLY A 61 3.56 -10.26 5.75
CA GLY A 61 3.51 -11.02 6.99
C GLY A 61 4.11 -10.26 8.16
N LEU A 62 4.42 -11.00 9.23
CA LEU A 62 4.91 -10.43 10.48
C LEU A 62 6.38 -9.99 10.36
N SER A 63 6.69 -8.87 11.00
CA SER A 63 8.06 -8.44 11.28
C SER A 63 8.49 -8.97 12.67
N PRO A 64 9.75 -9.38 12.87
CA PRO A 64 10.30 -9.63 14.20
C PRO A 64 10.14 -8.46 15.17
N ASP A 65 10.04 -7.23 14.66
CA ASP A 65 9.87 -6.00 15.44
C ASP A 65 8.41 -5.65 15.74
N LEU A 66 7.46 -6.39 15.16
CA LEU A 66 6.04 -6.23 15.44
C LEU A 66 5.69 -6.94 16.75
N LYS A 67 5.54 -6.17 17.82
CA LYS A 67 5.21 -6.65 19.17
C LYS A 67 3.74 -6.46 19.53
N ASN A 68 3.07 -5.47 18.96
CA ASN A 68 1.65 -5.22 19.15
C ASN A 68 1.02 -4.52 17.94
N LEU A 69 -0.32 -4.53 17.86
CA LEU A 69 -1.06 -3.95 16.73
C LEU A 69 -1.04 -2.42 16.70
N ASP A 70 -0.78 -1.76 17.83
CA ASP A 70 -0.72 -0.29 17.88
C ASP A 70 0.45 0.25 17.06
N GLN A 71 1.54 -0.52 16.93
CA GLN A 71 2.63 -0.19 16.02
C GLN A 71 2.15 -0.04 14.57
N ILE A 72 1.18 -0.84 14.13
CA ILE A 72 0.61 -0.73 12.77
C ILE A 72 -0.41 0.41 12.70
N ARG A 73 -1.25 0.57 13.74
CA ARG A 73 -2.26 1.64 13.83
C ARG A 73 -1.63 3.03 13.80
N ASN A 74 -0.46 3.18 14.43
CA ASN A 74 0.25 4.45 14.55
C ASN A 74 1.15 4.79 13.36
N ILE A 75 1.17 3.97 12.30
CA ILE A 75 1.88 4.33 11.06
C ILE A 75 1.26 5.59 10.50
N ALA A 76 2.03 6.67 10.42
CA ALA A 76 1.60 7.92 9.81
C ALA A 76 1.34 7.71 8.31
N ARG A 77 0.26 8.30 7.80
CA ARG A 77 -0.09 8.28 6.38
C ARG A 77 -0.31 9.72 5.89
N PRO A 78 0.06 10.07 4.64
CA PRO A 78 0.63 9.20 3.62
C PRO A 78 2.02 8.67 3.99
N VAL A 79 2.28 7.41 3.65
CA VAL A 79 3.56 6.73 3.89
C VAL A 79 4.48 6.98 2.70
N ASP A 80 5.50 7.83 2.92
CA ASP A 80 6.65 8.05 2.04
C ASP A 80 7.91 8.26 2.89
#